data_AF-A0A8J6D2E8-F1
#
_entry.id   AF-A0A8J6D2E8-F1
#
_cell.length_a   1.000
_cell.length_b   1.000
_cell.length_c   1.000
_cell.angle_alpha   90.00
_cell.angle_beta   90.00
_cell.angle_gamma   90.00
#
_symmetry.space_group_name_H-M   'P 1'
#
loop_
_entity.id
_entity.type
_entity.pdbx_description
1 polymer ?
#
loop_
_entity_poly.entity_id
_entity_poly.type
_entity_poly.pdbx_seq_one_letter_code
_entity_poly.pdbx_strand_id
1 'polypeptide(L)'
;MGLQGIWFLWNDDVSVEILLAHPQFIHVLIRSFFSPSTFIYTVVYASPQALKWKPLWDFLNLLAVNIVGPWVLTRFFLVPMFAWNRGNLFKRLDQAICSNL
;
A
#
# COMPACT_ATOMS: atom_id res chain seq x y z
N MET A 1 -16.79 4.80 -16.02
CA MET A 1 -15.65 3.93 -15.72
C MET A 1 -14.80 4.64 -14.67
N GLY A 2 -14.80 4.16 -13.42
CA GLY A 2 -13.99 4.76 -12.37
C GLY A 2 -12.60 4.13 -12.34
N LEU A 3 -11.54 4.93 -12.33
CA LEU A 3 -10.18 4.46 -12.12
C LEU A 3 -10.07 3.94 -10.68
N GLN A 4 -9.88 2.63 -10.52
CA GLN A 4 -9.52 2.05 -9.22
C GLN A 4 -8.01 2.24 -9.02
N GLY A 5 -7.61 2.81 -7.90
CA GLY A 5 -6.21 3.05 -7.57
C GLY A 5 -5.99 2.95 -6.07
N ILE A 6 -4.74 2.66 -5.69
CA ILE A 6 -4.32 2.63 -4.29
C ILE A 6 -3.69 3.98 -4.00
N TRP A 7 -4.29 4.72 -3.06
CA TRP A 7 -3.72 5.95 -2.54
C TRP A 7 -2.92 5.63 -1.29
N PHE A 8 -1.69 6.12 -1.23
CA PHE A 8 -0.81 5.97 -0.09
C PHE A 8 -0.47 7.37 0.44
N LEU A 9 -0.81 7.66 1.69
CA LEU A 9 -0.62 8.97 2.32
C LEU A 9 0.38 8.82 3.46
N TRP A 10 1.29 9.78 3.57
CA TRP A 10 2.28 9.84 4.64
C TRP A 10 2.60 11.28 5.02
N ASN A 11 3.27 11.43 6.16
CA ASN A 11 3.70 12.71 6.70
C ASN A 11 5.15 13.03 6.30
N ASP A 12 5.55 14.29 6.38
CA ASP A 12 6.90 14.75 5.99
C ASP A 12 8.03 14.27 6.94
N ASP A 13 7.69 13.61 8.06
CA ASP A 13 8.61 13.03 9.03
C ASP A 13 9.15 11.66 8.62
N VAL A 14 8.62 11.08 7.54
CA VAL A 14 9.09 9.82 6.96
C VAL A 14 9.39 10.00 5.47
N SER A 15 10.35 9.21 4.98
CA SER A 15 10.53 8.98 3.54
C SER A 15 9.90 7.65 3.15
N VAL A 16 9.26 7.65 2.00
CA VAL A 16 8.59 6.49 1.42
C VAL A 16 9.19 6.24 0.05
N GLU A 17 9.66 5.01 -0.17
CA GLU A 17 10.13 4.52 -1.46
C GLU A 17 9.20 3.40 -1.93
N ILE A 18 8.62 3.55 -3.11
CA ILE A 18 7.75 2.52 -3.70
C ILE A 18 8.66 1.44 -4.29
N LEU A 19 8.69 0.27 -3.66
CA LEU A 19 9.46 -0.89 -4.12
C LEU A 19 8.70 -1.65 -5.22
N LEU A 20 7.38 -1.79 -5.05
CA LEU A 20 6.50 -2.44 -6.03
C LEU A 20 5.08 -1.89 -5.91
N ALA A 21 4.48 -1.57 -7.07
CA ALA A 21 3.07 -1.25 -7.18
C ALA A 21 2.37 -2.35 -7.98
N HIS A 22 1.27 -2.86 -7.44
CA HIS A 22 0.42 -3.87 -8.05
C HIS A 22 -1.05 -3.40 -7.99
N PRO A 23 -1.93 -3.77 -8.92
CA PRO A 23 -3.35 -3.37 -8.90
C PRO A 23 -4.10 -3.69 -7.60
N GLN A 24 -3.57 -4.59 -6.77
CA GLN A 24 -4.18 -5.02 -5.51
C GLN A 24 -3.30 -4.80 -4.27
N PHE A 25 -2.08 -4.28 -4.41
CA PHE A 25 -1.28 -3.90 -3.24
C PHE A 25 -0.20 -2.90 -3.62
N ILE A 26 0.26 -2.14 -2.63
CA ILE A 26 1.49 -1.36 -2.75
C ILE A 26 2.49 -1.85 -1.70
N HIS A 27 3.73 -2.02 -2.11
CA HIS A 27 4.85 -2.45 -1.28
C HIS A 27 5.86 -1.32 -1.22
N VAL A 28 6.10 -0.80 -0.02
CA VAL A 28 6.92 0.38 0.20
C VAL A 28 7.96 0.15 1.27
N LEU A 29 9.08 0.86 1.15
CA LEU A 29 10.08 1.00 2.19
C LEU A 29 9.87 2.33 2.90
N ILE A 30 9.70 2.29 4.22
CA ILE A 30 9.49 3.46 5.05
C ILE A 30 10.73 3.67 5.91
N ARG A 31 11.27 4.90 5.88
CA ARG A 31 12.40 5.31 6.73
C ARG A 31 12.00 6.55 7.52
N SER A 32 12.27 6.54 8.82
CA SER A 32 12.08 7.72 9.67
C SER A 32 13.21 8.72 9.47
N PHE A 33 12.91 10.02 9.49
CA PHE A 33 13.95 11.06 9.56
C PHE A 33 14.47 11.29 10.98
N PHE A 34 13.72 10.85 11.99
CA PHE A 34 14.04 11.07 13.41
C PHE A 34 14.65 9.85 14.10
N SER A 35 14.66 8.69 13.45
CA SER A 35 15.28 7.46 13.97
C SER A 35 15.88 6.64 12.84
N PRO A 36 16.87 5.78 13.12
CA PRO A 36 17.41 4.84 12.12
C PRO A 36 16.44 3.70 11.79
N SER A 37 15.18 3.80 12.20
CA SER A 37 14.17 2.77 11.99
C SER A 37 13.75 2.76 10.52
N THR A 38 13.90 1.59 9.92
CA THR A 38 13.43 1.29 8.58
C THR A 38 12.58 0.03 8.62
N PHE A 39 11.48 0.03 7.90
CA PHE A 39 10.64 -1.16 7.77
C PHE A 39 9.94 -1.18 6.42
N ILE A 40 9.60 -2.39 6.01
CA ILE A 40 8.84 -2.63 4.80
C ILE A 40 7.36 -2.64 5.18
N TYR A 41 6.54 -1.98 4.37
CA TYR A 41 5.10 -1.95 4.55
C TYR A 41 4.39 -2.37 3.26
N THR A 42 3.52 -3.37 3.37
CA THR A 42 2.67 -3.81 2.26
C THR A 42 1.22 -3.52 2.60
N VAL A 43 0.56 -2.66 1.82
CA VAL A 43 -0.88 -2.41 1.94
C VAL A 43 -1.59 -3.16 0.84
N VAL A 44 -2.42 -4.11 1.21
CA VAL A 44 -3.22 -4.93 0.29
C VAL A 44 -4.62 -4.36 0.17
N TYR A 45 -4.98 -3.96 -1.04
CA TYR A 45 -6.35 -3.68 -1.44
C TYR A 45 -7.09 -4.98 -1.77
N ALA A 46 -7.88 -5.47 -0.82
CA ALA A 46 -8.63 -6.71 -0.99
C ALA A 46 -9.81 -6.51 -1.94
N SER A 47 -9.62 -6.83 -3.22
CA SER A 47 -10.73 -6.94 -4.18
C SER A 47 -11.79 -7.90 -3.64
N PRO A 48 -13.09 -7.55 -3.72
CA PRO A 48 -14.19 -8.44 -3.29
C PRO A 48 -14.31 -9.71 -4.16
N GLN A 49 -13.63 -9.74 -5.31
CA GLN A 49 -13.59 -10.92 -6.17
C GLN A 49 -12.64 -11.99 -5.59
N ALA A 50 -13.21 -13.02 -4.96
CA ALA A 50 -12.47 -14.11 -4.33
C ALA A 50 -11.48 -14.83 -5.26
N LEU A 51 -11.78 -14.90 -6.57
CA LEU A 51 -10.88 -15.50 -7.58
C LEU A 51 -9.50 -14.82 -7.66
N LYS A 52 -9.41 -13.54 -7.27
CA LYS A 52 -8.14 -12.79 -7.29
C LYS A 52 -7.30 -13.01 -6.03
N TRP A 53 -7.82 -13.71 -5.01
CA TRP A 53 -7.14 -13.84 -3.73
C TRP A 53 -5.97 -14.82 -3.79
N LYS A 54 -6.18 -16.01 -4.35
CA LYS A 54 -5.12 -17.03 -4.39
C LYS A 54 -3.88 -16.57 -5.17
N PRO A 55 -4.00 -16.02 -6.40
CA PRO A 55 -2.83 -15.49 -7.11
C PRO A 55 -2.12 -14.36 -6.37
N LEU A 56 -2.88 -13.50 -5.69
CA LEU A 56 -2.33 -12.40 -4.88
C LEU A 56 -1.52 -12.93 -3.69
N TRP A 57 -2.05 -13.90 -2.95
CA TRP A 57 -1.34 -14.50 -1.82
C TRP A 57 -0.12 -15.30 -2.28
N ASP A 58 -0.20 -16.02 -3.40
CA ASP A 58 0.95 -16.70 -3.99
C ASP A 58 2.06 -15.69 -4.32
N PHE A 59 1.71 -14.53 -4.90
CA PHE A 59 2.66 -13.45 -5.18
C PHE A 59 3.27 -12.85 -3.91
N LEU A 60 2.45 -12.58 -2.88
CA LEU A 60 2.93 -12.06 -1.60
C LEU A 60 3.85 -13.05 -0.88
N ASN A 61 3.59 -14.36 -1.00
CA ASN A 61 4.46 -15.40 -0.46
C ASN A 61 5.83 -15.42 -1.16
N LEU A 62 5.86 -15.24 -2.48
CA LEU A 62 7.12 -15.11 -3.22
C LEU A 62 7.91 -13.84 -2.82
N LEU A 63 7.21 -12.72 -2.58
CA LEU A 63 7.83 -11.52 -2.06
C LEU A 63 8.40 -11.74 -0.66
N ALA A 64 7.67 -12.41 0.23
CA ALA A 64 8.06 -12.63 1.61
C ALA A 64 9.43 -13.33 1.75
N VAL A 65 9.79 -14.20 0.81
CA VAL A 65 11.10 -14.87 0.79
C VAL A 65 12.27 -13.89 0.64
N ASN A 66 12.04 -12.74 0.01
CA ASN A 66 13.08 -11.75 -0.29
C ASN A 66 13.07 -10.55 0.67
N ILE A 67 12.17 -10.54 1.65
CA ILE A 67 12.08 -9.43 2.61
C ILE A 67 13.11 -9.61 3.72
N VAL A 68 13.99 -8.62 3.85
CA VAL A 68 14.99 -8.54 4.92
C VAL A 68 14.62 -7.40 5.87
N GLY A 69 14.47 -7.74 7.15
CA GLY A 69 14.17 -6.77 8.21
C GLY A 69 12.68 -6.73 8.61
N PRO A 70 12.28 -5.71 9.40
CA PRO A 70 10.90 -5.60 9.88
C PRO A 70 9.92 -5.42 8.73
N TRP A 71 8.84 -6.19 8.74
CA TRP A 71 7.81 -6.17 7.71
C TRP A 71 6.42 -6.10 8.34
N VAL A 72 5.61 -5.18 7.85
CA VAL A 72 4.22 -5.04 8.21
C VAL A 72 3.36 -5.26 6.97
N LEU A 73 2.38 -6.15 7.09
CA LEU A 73 1.40 -6.45 6.05
C LEU A 73 0.01 -6.07 6.58
N THR A 74 -0.67 -5.15 5.92
CA THR A 74 -2.04 -4.76 6.27
C THR A 74 -2.99 -5.01 5.12
N ARG A 75 -4.21 -5.46 5.47
CA ARG A 75 -5.29 -5.66 4.52
C ARG A 75 -6.32 -4.56 4.69
N PHE A 76 -6.51 -3.77 3.65
CA PHE A 76 -7.56 -2.75 3.60
C PHE A 76 -8.82 -3.36 2.99
N PHE A 77 -9.88 -3.42 3.78
CA PHE A 77 -11.21 -3.84 3.33
C PHE A 77 -12.07 -2.59 3.16
N LEU A 78 -12.25 -2.13 1.92
CA LEU A 78 -13.22 -1.05 1.64
C LEU A 78 -14.64 -1.61 1.78
N VAL A 79 -15.24 -1.44 2.96
CA VAL A 79 -16.69 -1.23 3.09
C VAL A 79 -17.01 0.07 2.32
N PRO A 80 -18.18 0.24 1.66
CA PRO A 80 -18.37 1.37 0.74
C PRO A 80 -18.05 2.69 1.43
N MET A 81 -17.25 3.48 0.73
CA MET A 81 -16.64 4.73 1.14
C MET A 81 -17.70 5.77 1.52
N PHE A 82 -18.22 5.68 2.75
CA PHE A 82 -19.00 6.73 3.37
C PHE A 82 -18.17 7.34 4.52
N ALA A 83 -17.93 8.64 4.40
CA ALA A 83 -17.29 9.54 5.36
C ALA A 83 -15.75 9.46 5.52
N TRP A 84 -15.03 10.08 4.57
CA TRP A 84 -13.76 10.74 4.90
C TRP A 84 -13.95 12.26 4.84
N ASN A 85 -14.30 12.85 5.99
CA ASN A 85 -14.15 14.29 6.23
C ASN A 85 -13.44 14.46 7.58
N ARG A 86 -12.14 14.67 7.54
CA ARG A 86 -11.40 15.35 8.61
C ARG A 86 -10.44 16.34 7.96
N GLY A 87 -10.56 17.59 8.36
CA GLY A 87 -9.87 18.73 7.78
C GLY A 87 -8.33 18.64 7.79
N ASN A 88 -7.76 19.34 6.81
CA ASN A 88 -6.47 20.04 6.82
C ASN A 88 -5.23 19.36 7.40
N LEU A 89 -4.99 18.06 7.17
CA LEU A 89 -3.73 17.42 7.57
C LEU A 89 -3.19 16.44 6.52
N PHE A 90 -2.95 16.87 5.28
CA PHE A 90 -2.09 16.11 4.35
C PHE A 90 -1.28 17.05 3.46
N LYS A 91 0.05 16.83 3.39
CA LYS A 91 0.98 17.69 2.63
C LYS A 91 1.50 17.05 1.35
N ARG A 92 1.41 15.73 1.17
CA ARG A 92 1.74 15.04 -0.09
C ARG A 92 0.81 13.87 -0.37
N LEU A 93 0.38 13.77 -1.64
CA LEU A 93 -0.51 12.74 -2.15
C LEU A 93 0.08 12.24 -3.46
N ASP A 94 0.62 11.02 -3.45
CA ASP A 94 1.08 10.38 -4.68
C ASP A 94 0.09 9.27 -5.07
N GLN A 95 -0.37 9.33 -6.32
CA GLN A 95 -1.25 8.32 -6.90
C GLN A 95 -0.41 7.22 -7.57
N ALA A 96 -0.50 5.99 -7.09
CA ALA A 96 -0.01 4.84 -7.85
C ALA A 96 -1.08 4.40 -8.84
N ILE A 97 -0.98 4.88 -10.09
CA ILE A 97 -1.88 4.44 -11.17
C ILE A 97 -1.30 3.17 -11.79
N CYS A 98 -1.88 2.01 -11.47
CA CYS A 98 -1.69 0.80 -12.27
C CYS A 98 -2.84 0.70 -13.28
N SER A 99 -2.58 1.10 -14.52
CA SER A 99 -3.45 0.77 -15.65
C SER A 99 -3.26 -0.69 -16.04
N ASN A 100 -4.29 -1.52 -15.85
CA ASN A 100 -4.35 -2.83 -16.50
C ASN A 100 -4.53 -2.59 -18.01
N LEU A 101 -3.56 -3.01 -18.82
CA LEU A 101 -3.80 -3.45 -20.20
C LEU A 101 -4.01 -4.96 -20.18
#